data_AF-A0A086J5V9-F1
#
_entry.id   AF-A0A086J5V9-F1
#
_cell.length_a   1.000
_cell.length_b   1.000
_cell.length_c   1.000
_cell.angle_alpha   90.00
_cell.angle_beta   90.00
_cell.angle_gamma   90.00
#
_symmetry.space_group_name_H-M   'P 1'
#
loop_
_entity.id
_entity.type
_entity.pdbx_description
1 polymer ?
#
loop_
_entity_poly.entity_id
_entity_poly.type
_entity_poly.pdbx_seq_one_letter_code
_entity_poly.pdbx_strand_id
1 'polypeptide(L)'
;KKKFRTKLKKLQYFKLTFLPGFCTKLLKKELVPIKKGKTSSFLIQLLEKQKLKYNYRLKENQIKKYFKYIKLLKIFNLIQIIELRLDATIFRLGFAKSINQARQLITHGFIFINSILVKKPSFILTEKDLIYINPKKFTIILICRINLFFRYYNKYNLYIYTLCVEYLKFKLQKEFYFKLYLFIPFDENLIKYYYKF
;
A
#
# COMPACT_ATOMS: atom_id res chain seq x y z
N LYS A 1 -7.57 -0.16 -23.86
CA LYS A 1 -8.40 1.02 -23.49
C LYS A 1 -9.55 0.73 -22.49
N LYS A 2 -10.24 -0.43 -22.50
CA LYS A 2 -11.37 -0.78 -21.59
C LYS A 2 -11.04 -0.86 -20.08
N LYS A 3 -9.95 -1.53 -19.66
CA LYS A 3 -9.52 -1.67 -18.24
C LYS A 3 -9.19 -0.35 -17.53
N PHE A 4 -8.92 0.73 -18.25
CA PHE A 4 -8.60 2.03 -17.64
C PHE A 4 -9.87 2.81 -17.25
N ARG A 5 -10.93 2.72 -18.07
CA ARG A 5 -12.25 3.28 -17.73
C ARG A 5 -12.80 2.66 -16.44
N THR A 6 -12.51 1.38 -16.16
CA THR A 6 -12.99 0.71 -14.95
C THR A 6 -12.31 1.18 -13.67
N LYS A 7 -11.01 1.55 -13.69
CA LYS A 7 -10.33 2.10 -12.51
C LYS A 7 -10.83 3.49 -12.14
N LEU A 8 -11.00 4.38 -13.13
CA LEU A 8 -11.53 5.73 -12.90
C LEU A 8 -12.98 5.68 -12.42
N LYS A 9 -13.82 4.79 -12.97
CA LYS A 9 -15.18 4.53 -12.46
C LYS A 9 -15.19 4.11 -10.99
N LYS A 10 -14.23 3.29 -10.55
CA LYS A 10 -14.10 2.91 -9.13
C LYS A 10 -13.69 4.08 -8.24
N LEU A 11 -12.78 4.93 -8.70
CA LEU A 11 -12.43 6.16 -7.98
C LEU A 11 -13.63 7.11 -7.85
N GLN A 12 -14.43 7.26 -8.90
CA GLN A 12 -15.70 8.00 -8.84
C GLN A 12 -16.66 7.39 -7.82
N TYR A 13 -16.79 6.07 -7.79
CA TYR A 13 -17.62 5.36 -6.81
C TYR A 13 -17.14 5.59 -5.37
N PHE A 14 -15.83 5.60 -5.12
CA PHE A 14 -15.26 5.92 -3.81
C PHE A 14 -15.26 7.40 -3.47
N LYS A 15 -15.59 8.26 -4.44
CA LYS A 15 -15.52 9.73 -4.34
C LYS A 15 -14.14 10.21 -3.93
N LEU A 16 -13.12 9.60 -4.52
CA LEU A 16 -11.73 9.98 -4.31
C LEU A 16 -11.15 10.51 -5.60
N THR A 17 -10.43 11.61 -5.50
CA THR A 17 -9.64 12.17 -6.62
C THR A 17 -8.46 11.25 -6.94
N PHE A 18 -7.92 10.58 -5.94
CA PHE A 18 -6.70 9.81 -6.05
C PHE A 18 -6.65 8.62 -5.09
N LEU A 19 -6.06 7.51 -5.55
CA LEU A 19 -5.81 6.33 -4.73
C LEU A 19 -4.46 5.70 -5.14
N PRO A 20 -3.35 6.11 -4.51
CA PRO A 20 -1.97 5.84 -4.94
C PRO A 20 -1.66 4.36 -5.20
N GLY A 21 -2.05 3.48 -4.27
CA GLY A 21 -1.74 2.06 -4.37
C GLY A 21 -2.47 1.37 -5.53
N PHE A 22 -3.65 1.89 -5.89
CA PHE A 22 -4.51 1.31 -6.94
C PHE A 22 -4.20 1.86 -8.34
N CYS A 23 -3.96 3.16 -8.46
CA CYS A 23 -3.68 3.83 -9.73
C CYS A 23 -2.83 5.09 -9.56
N THR A 24 -1.97 5.34 -10.55
CA THR A 24 -1.16 6.56 -10.67
C THR A 24 -1.93 7.77 -11.22
N LYS A 25 -3.15 7.58 -11.74
CA LYS A 25 -3.91 8.64 -12.42
C LYS A 25 -4.78 9.40 -11.44
N LEU A 26 -4.80 10.72 -11.59
CA LEU A 26 -5.71 11.63 -10.91
C LEU A 26 -7.03 11.71 -11.67
N LEU A 27 -8.13 11.73 -10.92
CA LEU A 27 -9.46 11.94 -11.44
C LEU A 27 -9.69 13.46 -11.57
N LYS A 28 -9.68 13.96 -12.80
CA LYS A 28 -9.78 15.41 -13.09
C LYS A 28 -11.19 15.99 -13.01
N LYS A 29 -12.22 15.14 -12.96
CA LYS A 29 -13.62 15.58 -12.88
C LYS A 29 -13.99 15.94 -11.45
N GLU A 30 -14.82 16.98 -11.29
CA GLU A 30 -15.43 17.31 -10.02
C GLU A 30 -16.23 16.12 -9.46
N LEU A 31 -16.11 15.91 -8.15
CA LEU A 31 -16.78 14.82 -7.47
C LEU A 31 -18.25 15.18 -7.26
N VAL A 32 -19.16 14.39 -7.83
CA VAL A 32 -20.61 14.59 -7.61
C VAL A 32 -20.95 14.28 -6.14
N PRO A 33 -21.58 15.21 -5.38
CA PRO A 33 -21.95 14.98 -3.99
C PRO A 33 -22.95 13.82 -3.84
N ILE A 34 -22.99 13.15 -2.68
CA ILE A 34 -24.04 12.11 -2.47
C ILE A 34 -25.37 12.85 -2.35
N LYS A 35 -26.42 12.41 -3.08
CA LYS A 35 -27.80 12.79 -2.76
C LYS A 35 -28.09 12.39 -1.31
N LYS A 36 -28.43 13.37 -0.46
CA LYS A 36 -28.48 13.29 1.02
C LYS A 36 -29.34 12.15 1.61
N GLY A 37 -30.22 11.51 0.83
CA GLY A 37 -31.06 10.38 1.29
C GLY A 37 -30.55 8.96 1.00
N LYS A 38 -29.36 8.76 0.41
CA LYS A 38 -28.87 7.42 -0.02
C LYS A 38 -27.73 6.83 0.81
N THR A 39 -27.28 7.49 1.88
CA THR A 39 -26.12 7.05 2.68
C THR A 39 -26.56 6.43 4.00
N SER A 40 -26.64 5.11 4.05
CA SER A 40 -26.75 4.37 5.31
C SER A 40 -25.37 4.26 5.99
N SER A 41 -25.37 4.08 7.32
CA SER A 41 -24.16 3.80 8.10
C SER A 41 -23.38 2.60 7.54
N PHE A 42 -24.10 1.55 7.12
CA PHE A 42 -23.52 0.39 6.47
C PHE A 42 -22.80 0.73 5.15
N LEU A 43 -23.38 1.61 4.32
CA LEU A 43 -22.77 1.99 3.05
C LEU A 43 -21.44 2.73 3.28
N ILE A 44 -21.39 3.61 4.28
CA ILE A 44 -20.18 4.33 4.68
C ILE A 44 -19.08 3.34 5.10
N GLN A 45 -19.41 2.40 5.98
CA GLN A 45 -18.48 1.33 6.41
C GLN A 45 -18.00 0.46 5.23
N LEU A 46 -18.91 0.10 4.32
CA LEU A 46 -18.59 -0.68 3.13
C LEU A 46 -17.65 0.08 2.20
N LEU A 47 -17.88 1.38 1.97
CA LEU A 47 -16.99 2.20 1.15
C LEU A 47 -15.59 2.25 1.75
N GLU A 48 -15.47 2.48 3.05
CA GLU A 48 -14.18 2.57 3.74
C GLU A 48 -13.38 1.27 3.62
N LYS A 49 -14.04 0.13 3.85
CA LYS A 49 -13.46 -1.20 3.60
C LYS A 49 -12.99 -1.35 2.16
N GLN A 50 -13.81 -0.94 1.18
CA GLN A 50 -13.48 -1.10 -0.23
C GLN A 50 -12.28 -0.22 -0.62
N LYS A 51 -12.21 1.02 -0.15
CA LYS A 51 -11.05 1.90 -0.42
C LYS A 51 -9.75 1.22 0.03
N LEU A 52 -9.72 0.68 1.24
CA LEU A 52 -8.57 -0.06 1.78
C LEU A 52 -8.25 -1.29 0.91
N LYS A 53 -9.27 -2.11 0.61
CA LYS A 53 -9.15 -3.32 -0.21
C LYS A 53 -8.53 -3.04 -1.58
N TYR A 54 -8.96 -1.96 -2.25
CA TYR A 54 -8.44 -1.59 -3.56
C TYR A 54 -7.06 -0.96 -3.50
N ASN A 55 -6.78 -0.15 -2.48
CA ASN A 55 -5.48 0.49 -2.35
C ASN A 55 -4.38 -0.55 -2.23
N TYR A 56 -4.50 -1.47 -1.27
CA TYR A 56 -3.48 -2.49 -0.99
C TYR A 56 -3.70 -3.83 -1.70
N ARG A 57 -4.69 -3.91 -2.59
CA ARG A 57 -5.07 -5.14 -3.32
C ARG A 57 -5.26 -6.35 -2.39
N LEU A 58 -6.03 -6.16 -1.33
CA LEU A 58 -6.32 -7.21 -0.34
C LEU A 58 -7.51 -8.07 -0.75
N LYS A 59 -7.50 -9.35 -0.35
CA LYS A 59 -8.71 -10.17 -0.33
C LYS A 59 -9.42 -9.98 1.01
N GLU A 60 -10.75 -10.16 1.05
CA GLU A 60 -11.51 -9.96 2.30
C GLU A 60 -11.09 -10.93 3.41
N ASN A 61 -10.78 -12.17 3.02
CA ASN A 61 -10.25 -13.17 3.95
C ASN A 61 -8.89 -12.76 4.53
N GLN A 62 -8.07 -12.00 3.79
CA GLN A 62 -6.80 -11.49 4.31
C GLN A 62 -7.03 -10.40 5.34
N ILE A 63 -7.99 -9.49 5.10
CA ILE A 63 -8.33 -8.43 6.06
C ILE A 63 -8.80 -9.05 7.38
N LYS A 64 -9.71 -10.04 7.34
CA LYS A 64 -10.15 -10.78 8.53
C LYS A 64 -8.98 -11.46 9.27
N LYS A 65 -8.03 -12.06 8.53
CA LYS A 65 -6.82 -12.66 9.13
C LYS A 65 -5.93 -11.61 9.79
N TYR A 66 -5.78 -10.43 9.17
CA TYR A 66 -4.99 -9.35 9.76
C TYR A 66 -5.59 -8.86 11.07
N PHE A 67 -6.91 -8.68 11.17
CA PHE A 67 -7.54 -8.35 12.45
C PHE A 67 -7.21 -9.34 13.58
N LYS A 68 -7.10 -10.64 13.26
CA LYS A 68 -6.65 -11.66 14.22
C LYS A 68 -5.15 -11.50 14.54
N TYR A 69 -4.31 -11.25 13.54
CA TYR A 69 -2.87 -11.04 13.75
C TYR A 69 -2.54 -9.78 14.54
N ILE A 70 -3.31 -8.70 14.45
CA ILE A 70 -3.16 -7.50 15.29
C ILE A 70 -3.20 -7.88 16.76
N LYS A 71 -4.22 -8.65 17.16
CA LYS A 71 -4.40 -9.10 18.55
C LYS A 71 -3.24 -10.00 19.02
N LEU A 72 -2.74 -10.88 18.14
CA LEU A 72 -1.65 -11.80 18.45
C LEU A 72 -0.28 -11.11 18.54
N LEU A 73 0.02 -10.21 17.60
CA LEU A 73 1.32 -9.53 17.49
C LEU A 73 1.40 -8.25 18.33
N LYS A 74 0.35 -7.93 19.12
CA LYS A 74 0.22 -6.69 19.90
C LYS A 74 0.52 -5.43 19.06
N ILE A 75 0.09 -5.45 17.81
CA ILE A 75 0.20 -4.31 16.90
C ILE A 75 -1.01 -3.42 17.17
N PHE A 76 -0.86 -2.10 17.08
CA PHE A 76 -1.94 -1.18 17.46
C PHE A 76 -3.07 -1.16 16.42
N ASN A 77 -2.70 -1.12 15.13
CA ASN A 77 -3.62 -0.76 14.05
C ASN A 77 -3.54 -1.72 12.86
N LEU A 78 -4.67 -1.92 12.17
CA LEU A 78 -4.76 -2.75 10.95
C LEU A 78 -3.81 -2.24 9.86
N ILE A 79 -3.76 -0.91 9.73
CA ILE A 79 -2.96 -0.24 8.71
C ILE A 79 -1.48 -0.53 8.92
N GLN A 80 -1.02 -0.59 10.18
CA GLN A 80 0.37 -0.90 10.51
C GLN A 80 0.78 -2.28 9.99
N ILE A 81 -0.07 -3.31 10.19
CA ILE A 81 0.20 -4.65 9.64
C ILE A 81 0.22 -4.65 8.11
N ILE A 82 -0.66 -3.86 7.48
CA ILE A 82 -0.75 -3.80 6.02
C ILE A 82 0.48 -3.10 5.43
N GLU A 83 0.99 -2.05 6.07
CA GLU A 83 2.21 -1.34 5.65
C GLU A 83 3.48 -2.19 5.82
N LEU A 84 3.50 -3.12 6.78
CA LEU A 84 4.60 -4.08 6.94
C LEU A 84 4.66 -5.14 5.83
N ARG A 85 3.66 -5.23 4.97
CA ARG A 85 3.70 -6.17 3.85
C ARG A 85 4.76 -5.79 2.86
N LEU A 86 5.44 -6.80 2.32
CA LEU A 86 6.49 -6.62 1.33
C LEU A 86 6.01 -5.83 0.10
N ASP A 87 4.82 -6.11 -0.43
CA ASP A 87 4.26 -5.32 -1.54
C ASP A 87 3.98 -3.84 -1.21
N ALA A 88 3.61 -3.54 0.03
CA ALA A 88 3.46 -2.17 0.51
C ALA A 88 4.82 -1.50 0.70
N THR A 89 5.79 -2.13 1.35
CA THR A 89 7.12 -1.55 1.58
C THR A 89 7.86 -1.25 0.27
N ILE A 90 7.81 -2.14 -0.73
CA ILE A 90 8.42 -1.90 -2.05
C ILE A 90 7.75 -0.73 -2.78
N PHE A 91 6.43 -0.60 -2.64
CA PHE A 91 5.71 0.56 -3.15
C PHE A 91 6.12 1.85 -2.42
N ARG A 92 6.28 1.80 -1.09
CA ARG A 92 6.71 2.93 -0.26
C ARG A 92 8.15 3.38 -0.55
N LEU A 93 9.04 2.43 -0.80
CA LEU A 93 10.42 2.69 -1.22
C LEU A 93 10.52 3.32 -2.62
N GLY A 94 9.41 3.40 -3.36
CA GLY A 94 9.37 4.04 -4.69
C GLY A 94 9.81 3.15 -5.84
N PHE A 95 10.10 1.87 -5.59
CA PHE A 95 10.46 0.88 -6.61
C PHE A 95 9.29 0.46 -7.51
N ALA A 96 8.08 0.86 -7.18
CA ALA A 96 6.90 0.58 -7.96
C ALA A 96 6.01 1.82 -8.02
N LYS A 97 5.42 2.09 -9.18
CA LYS A 97 4.45 3.18 -9.37
C LYS A 97 3.08 2.87 -8.75
N SER A 98 2.81 1.60 -8.46
CA SER A 98 1.56 1.14 -7.84
C SER A 98 1.80 -0.20 -7.14
N ILE A 99 0.92 -0.58 -6.20
CA ILE A 99 1.03 -1.87 -5.50
C ILE A 99 0.91 -3.05 -6.46
N ASN A 100 0.16 -2.89 -7.55
CA ASN A 100 0.08 -3.92 -8.60
C ASN A 100 1.44 -4.22 -9.23
N GLN A 101 2.21 -3.17 -9.48
CA GLN A 101 3.54 -3.30 -10.06
C GLN A 101 4.52 -3.84 -9.03
N ALA A 102 4.43 -3.43 -7.76
CA ALA A 102 5.22 -4.01 -6.68
C ALA A 102 5.01 -5.52 -6.63
N ARG A 103 3.75 -5.98 -6.62
CA ARG A 103 3.41 -7.42 -6.65
C ARG A 103 3.99 -8.14 -7.85
N GLN A 104 3.98 -7.52 -9.02
CA GLN A 104 4.57 -8.09 -10.22
C GLN A 104 6.08 -8.29 -10.06
N LEU A 105 6.81 -7.28 -9.57
CA LEU A 105 8.25 -7.39 -9.25
C LEU A 105 8.53 -8.51 -8.24
N ILE A 106 7.67 -8.67 -7.25
CA ILE A 106 7.85 -9.72 -6.24
C ILE A 106 7.65 -11.10 -6.88
N THR A 107 6.53 -11.30 -7.59
CA THR A 107 6.19 -12.61 -8.18
C THR A 107 7.19 -13.05 -9.24
N HIS A 108 7.81 -12.13 -9.96
CA HIS A 108 8.87 -12.43 -10.94
C HIS A 108 10.26 -12.63 -10.30
N GLY A 109 10.37 -12.59 -8.97
CA GLY A 109 11.61 -12.89 -8.26
C GLY A 109 12.70 -11.85 -8.49
N PHE A 110 12.34 -10.57 -8.38
CA PHE A 110 13.31 -9.47 -8.37
C PHE A 110 13.90 -9.24 -6.97
N ILE A 111 13.25 -9.77 -5.93
CA ILE A 111 13.43 -9.32 -4.55
C ILE A 111 13.83 -10.48 -3.65
N PHE A 112 14.79 -10.19 -2.79
CA PHE A 112 15.38 -11.10 -1.85
C PHE A 112 15.23 -10.52 -0.44
N ILE A 113 15.00 -11.38 0.54
CA ILE A 113 14.99 -11.04 1.96
C ILE A 113 16.04 -11.91 2.63
N ASN A 114 16.98 -11.31 3.37
CA ASN A 114 18.06 -12.02 4.04
C ASN A 114 18.76 -13.02 3.08
N SER A 115 19.05 -12.56 1.85
CA SER A 115 19.66 -13.35 0.75
C SER A 115 18.80 -14.48 0.15
N ILE A 116 17.57 -14.69 0.60
CA ILE A 116 16.65 -15.71 0.08
C ILE A 116 15.66 -15.06 -0.89
N LEU A 117 15.40 -15.71 -2.03
CA LEU A 117 14.44 -15.21 -3.02
C LEU A 117 13.01 -15.34 -2.50
N VAL A 118 12.26 -14.23 -2.45
CA VAL A 118 10.87 -14.22 -1.95
C VAL A 118 9.89 -13.81 -3.05
N LYS A 119 8.99 -14.72 -3.43
CA LYS A 119 7.91 -14.48 -4.43
C LYS A 119 6.54 -14.19 -3.81
N LYS A 120 6.45 -14.10 -2.47
CA LYS A 120 5.19 -13.91 -1.75
C LYS A 120 4.97 -12.41 -1.44
N PRO A 121 4.06 -11.71 -2.13
CA PRO A 121 3.85 -10.27 -1.90
C PRO A 121 3.23 -9.94 -0.54
N SER A 122 2.44 -10.86 0.01
CA SER A 122 1.83 -10.71 1.33
C SER A 122 2.75 -11.17 2.47
N PHE A 123 4.06 -11.28 2.23
CA PHE A 123 5.05 -11.53 3.28
C PHE A 123 5.05 -10.33 4.24
N ILE A 124 4.99 -10.59 5.54
CA ILE A 124 5.03 -9.55 6.57
C ILE A 124 6.48 -9.42 7.00
N LEU A 125 7.05 -8.23 6.83
CA LEU A 125 8.41 -7.94 7.21
C LEU A 125 8.52 -7.70 8.72
N THR A 126 9.66 -8.08 9.26
CA THR A 126 10.08 -7.75 10.62
C THR A 126 11.22 -6.75 10.58
N GLU A 127 11.48 -6.09 11.70
CA GLU A 127 12.52 -5.06 11.84
C GLU A 127 13.93 -5.55 11.49
N LYS A 128 14.18 -6.86 11.62
CA LYS A 128 15.50 -7.46 11.37
C LYS A 128 15.70 -7.84 9.90
N ASP A 129 14.66 -7.76 9.08
CA ASP A 129 14.72 -8.19 7.69
C ASP A 129 15.48 -7.19 6.81
N LEU A 130 16.42 -7.72 6.04
CA LEU A 130 17.19 -7.00 5.02
C LEU A 130 16.61 -7.29 3.65
N ILE A 131 16.12 -6.26 2.97
CA ILE A 131 15.59 -6.37 1.62
C ILE A 131 16.70 -6.06 0.63
N TYR A 132 16.85 -6.93 -0.37
CA TYR A 132 17.80 -6.78 -1.46
C TYR A 132 17.09 -6.92 -2.81
N ILE A 133 17.54 -6.16 -3.80
CA ILE A 133 17.04 -6.27 -5.17
C ILE A 133 18.15 -6.77 -6.08
N ASN A 134 17.81 -7.73 -6.95
CA ASN A 134 18.79 -8.32 -7.86
C ASN A 134 19.36 -7.28 -8.85
N PRO A 135 20.69 -7.03 -8.83
CA PRO A 135 21.34 -6.04 -9.67
C PRO A 135 21.40 -6.46 -11.14
N LYS A 136 21.28 -7.75 -11.47
CA LYS A 136 21.19 -8.17 -12.88
C LYS A 136 19.86 -7.78 -13.53
N LYS A 137 18.84 -7.56 -12.69
CA LYS A 137 17.50 -7.18 -13.12
C LYS A 137 17.26 -5.66 -13.02
N PHE A 138 18.35 -4.89 -12.93
CA PHE A 138 18.39 -3.46 -12.60
C PHE A 138 17.90 -2.53 -13.71
N THR A 139 17.87 -2.99 -14.96
CA THR A 139 17.24 -2.26 -16.07
C THR A 139 15.75 -1.98 -15.81
N ILE A 140 15.05 -2.88 -15.11
CA ILE A 140 13.65 -2.71 -14.70
C ILE A 140 13.51 -1.74 -13.51
N ILE A 141 14.56 -1.60 -12.69
CA ILE A 141 14.63 -0.65 -11.57
C ILE A 141 14.81 0.78 -12.10
N LEU A 142 15.48 0.97 -13.23
CA LEU A 142 15.68 2.29 -13.85
C LEU A 142 14.35 3.00 -14.23
N ILE A 143 13.29 2.23 -14.48
CA ILE A 143 11.91 2.72 -14.69
C ILE A 143 11.39 3.51 -13.45
N CYS A 144 12.01 3.33 -12.28
CA CYS A 144 11.67 4.01 -11.03
C CYS A 144 12.25 5.43 -10.95
N ARG A 145 13.36 5.76 -11.63
CA ARG A 145 13.94 7.12 -11.65
C ARG A 145 12.98 8.17 -12.23
N ILE A 146 12.02 7.75 -13.05
CA ILE A 146 11.02 8.60 -13.72
C ILE A 146 9.69 8.66 -12.94
N ASN A 147 9.63 8.15 -11.71
CA ASN A 147 8.47 8.44 -10.86
C ASN A 147 8.49 9.90 -10.40
N LEU A 148 7.84 10.74 -11.20
CA LEU A 148 7.31 12.08 -10.90
C LEU A 148 6.69 12.22 -9.49
N PHE A 149 6.38 11.10 -8.83
CA PHE A 149 5.88 10.98 -7.47
C PHE A 149 6.91 11.29 -6.36
N PHE A 150 8.20 11.10 -6.62
CA PHE A 150 9.29 11.46 -5.68
C PHE A 150 9.28 12.97 -5.34
N ARG A 151 8.75 13.80 -6.24
CA ARG A 151 8.79 15.26 -6.17
C ARG A 151 7.74 15.89 -5.24
N TYR A 152 6.70 15.14 -4.84
CA TYR A 152 5.59 15.68 -4.03
C TYR A 152 5.63 15.31 -2.53
N TYR A 153 6.44 14.34 -2.09
CA TYR A 153 6.25 13.71 -0.77
C TYR A 153 7.49 13.47 0.11
N ASN A 154 8.71 13.57 -0.42
CA ASN A 154 9.91 13.09 0.31
C ASN A 154 10.69 14.19 1.02
N LYS A 155 10.17 14.61 2.19
CA LYS A 155 11.02 15.05 3.30
C LYS A 155 10.93 14.10 4.52
N TYR A 156 9.83 13.37 4.69
CA TYR A 156 9.56 12.56 5.90
C TYR A 156 9.67 11.03 5.75
N ASN A 157 9.57 10.46 4.54
CA ASN A 157 9.64 9.00 4.35
C ASN A 157 11.05 8.41 4.45
N LEU A 158 12.09 9.23 4.24
CA LEU A 158 13.49 8.78 4.33
C LEU A 158 13.89 8.39 5.78
N TYR A 159 13.16 8.84 6.79
CA TYR A 159 13.46 8.56 8.20
C TYR A 159 13.02 7.15 8.67
N ILE A 160 12.26 6.40 7.87
CA ILE A 160 11.74 5.06 8.26
C ILE A 160 12.68 3.93 7.79
N TYR A 161 13.45 4.17 6.74
CA TYR A 161 14.29 3.16 6.10
C TYR A 161 15.73 3.67 6.02
N THR A 162 16.68 2.91 6.57
CA THR A 162 18.08 3.13 6.23
C THR A 162 18.33 2.62 4.82
N LEU A 163 18.61 3.56 3.94
CA LEU A 163 18.87 3.36 2.53
C LEU A 163 20.38 3.32 2.31
N CYS A 164 20.94 2.12 2.12
CA CYS A 164 22.28 1.99 1.55
C CYS A 164 22.14 1.97 0.02
N VAL A 165 22.31 3.16 -0.59
CA VAL A 165 22.10 3.38 -2.03
C VAL A 165 23.08 2.58 -2.89
N GLU A 166 24.30 2.31 -2.40
CA GLU A 166 25.36 1.60 -3.14
C GLU A 166 24.99 0.15 -3.54
N TYR A 167 24.09 -0.51 -2.80
CA TYR A 167 23.75 -1.93 -3.05
C TYR A 167 22.25 -2.22 -3.16
N LEU A 168 21.39 -1.19 -3.20
CA LEU A 168 19.93 -1.35 -3.07
C LEU A 168 19.58 -2.29 -1.89
N LYS A 169 20.24 -2.07 -0.74
CA LYS A 169 19.97 -2.77 0.50
C LYS A 169 19.14 -1.86 1.40
N PHE A 170 18.06 -2.42 1.95
CA PHE A 170 17.12 -1.70 2.81
C PHE A 170 16.98 -2.43 4.13
N LYS A 171 17.05 -1.68 5.22
CA LYS A 171 16.72 -2.16 6.56
C LYS A 171 15.59 -1.31 7.12
N LEU A 172 14.62 -1.96 7.76
CA LEU A 172 13.58 -1.28 8.53
C LEU A 172 14.18 -0.77 9.84
N GLN A 173 14.00 0.51 10.17
CA GLN A 173 14.36 1.04 11.49
C GLN A 173 13.15 1.04 12.42
N LYS A 174 13.42 0.86 13.73
CA LYS A 174 12.42 0.71 14.81
C LYS A 174 11.59 1.97 15.08
N GLU A 175 12.15 3.14 14.79
CA GLU A 175 11.56 4.39 15.23
C GLU A 175 10.48 4.85 14.25
N PHE A 176 9.34 5.27 14.78
CA PHE A 176 8.21 5.89 14.07
C PHE A 176 7.10 4.99 13.48
N TYR A 177 6.79 3.88 14.15
CA TYR A 177 5.47 3.22 13.97
C TYR A 177 4.26 4.10 14.36
N PHE A 178 4.48 5.25 15.00
CA PHE A 178 3.45 6.02 15.70
C PHE A 178 2.76 7.14 14.91
N LYS A 179 3.27 7.55 13.74
CA LYS A 179 2.69 8.69 12.99
C LYS A 179 2.90 8.56 11.48
N LEU A 180 2.67 7.36 10.95
CA LEU A 180 2.62 7.15 9.51
C LEU A 180 1.47 7.99 8.94
N TYR A 181 1.82 9.13 8.37
CA TYR A 181 0.96 9.94 7.49
C TYR A 181 0.43 9.00 6.42
N LEU A 182 -0.77 8.49 6.69
CA LEU A 182 -1.57 7.73 5.79
C LEU A 182 -1.74 8.56 4.52
N PHE A 183 -1.20 8.04 3.42
CA PHE A 183 -1.34 8.64 2.08
C PHE A 183 -2.82 8.83 1.68
N ILE A 184 -3.73 8.18 2.41
CA ILE A 184 -5.18 8.31 2.34
C ILE A 184 -5.69 8.12 3.77
N PRO A 185 -6.41 9.10 4.38
CA PRO A 185 -7.00 8.88 5.69
C PRO A 185 -8.06 7.77 5.56
N PHE A 186 -7.76 6.60 6.11
CA PHE A 186 -8.73 5.52 6.26
C PHE A 186 -9.23 5.54 7.69
N ASP A 187 -10.54 5.58 7.87
CA ASP A 187 -11.14 5.47 9.19
C ASP A 187 -11.19 3.99 9.60
N GLU A 188 -10.18 3.55 10.35
CA GLU A 188 -10.07 2.16 10.80
C GLU A 188 -11.29 1.71 11.61
N ASN A 189 -11.88 2.61 12.40
CA ASN A 189 -13.07 2.32 13.21
C ASN A 189 -14.26 1.89 12.34
N LEU A 190 -14.50 2.56 11.20
CA LEU A 190 -15.56 2.17 10.26
C LEU A 190 -15.34 0.77 9.69
N ILE A 191 -14.08 0.39 9.46
CA ILE A 191 -13.71 -0.93 8.98
C ILE A 191 -13.88 -1.99 10.09
N LYS A 192 -13.52 -1.66 11.33
CA LYS A 192 -13.75 -2.53 12.51
C LYS A 192 -15.24 -2.81 12.69
N TYR A 193 -16.09 -1.77 12.68
CA TYR A 193 -17.54 -1.90 12.76
C TYR A 193 -18.10 -2.81 11.66
N TYR A 194 -17.62 -2.67 10.41
CA TYR A 194 -18.07 -3.54 9.32
C TYR A 194 -17.83 -5.02 9.58
N TYR A 195 -16.65 -5.36 10.12
CA TYR A 195 -16.27 -6.75 10.38
C TYR A 195 -16.70 -7.25 11.77
N LYS A 196 -17.34 -6.40 12.58
CA LYS A 196 -17.77 -6.68 13.97
C LYS A 196 -16.60 -7.13 14.87
N PHE A 197 -15.47 -6.42 14.79
CA PHE A 197 -14.27 -6.67 15.59
C PHE A 197 -14.06 -5.66 16.71
#